data_AF-A0AAV0PG61-F1
#
_entry.id   AF-A0AAV0PG61-F1
#
_cell.length_a   1.000
_cell.length_b   1.000
_cell.length_c   1.000
_cell.angle_alpha   90.00
_cell.angle_beta   90.00
_cell.angle_gamma   90.00
#
_symmetry.space_group_name_H-M   'P 1'
#
loop_
_entity.id
_entity.type
_entity.pdbx_description
1 polymer ?
#
loop_
_entity_poly.entity_id
_entity_poly.type
_entity_poly.pdbx_seq_one_letter_code
_entity_poly.pdbx_strand_id
1 'polypeptide(L)'
;MLCRRVNASVFRREMLQTTQRDQSSSPLCFTGNPIDDCWKCDPDWPNNRQRLADCAIGFGQYAMGGKNGDYYIVTDSSDDDAVNPKPGTLRYAVIREEPLWIVFPSNMHIKLEQELIFNSFKTIDGRGANVHITGGGCITLQYISNVIIHNVHIHHCVPSGQSRNTAVPTKSDGDGISIFGAKDIWIDHCTLSHCTDGLIDAVMGSTGITISNNFFSHHNEVMLLGHSDEYLPDSGMQVTIAFNHFGEQLVQRMPRCRRGYIHVVNNDFTEWEMYAIGGSGHPTINSQGNRYVAPSNPNAKQVTKRLDSGDGEWKDWNWRSEGDVMVNGAFFVSSGEELEVKYEKAYSVDPKSVDLIGQLTFHAGALGVGGRDNNLGKWGTGPNGGTPGLGNNDDYSDDYAGGDLPSSPTILLRSLSLFVAISCLTFML
;
A
#
# COMPACT_ATOMS: atom_id res chain seq x y z
N MET A 1 14.62 25.07 -31.34
CA MET A 1 13.19 24.84 -30.98
C MET A 1 12.35 24.21 -32.10
N LEU A 2 12.66 24.40 -33.39
CA LEU A 2 11.87 23.78 -34.48
C LEU A 2 12.04 22.25 -34.61
N CYS A 3 13.26 21.70 -34.51
CA CYS A 3 13.49 20.25 -34.69
C CYS A 3 12.78 19.35 -33.66
N ARG A 4 12.58 19.82 -32.42
CA ARG A 4 11.91 19.05 -31.35
C ARG A 4 10.40 18.89 -31.61
N ARG A 5 9.76 19.88 -32.23
CA ARG A 5 8.33 19.82 -32.60
C ARG A 5 8.09 18.92 -33.82
N VAL A 6 9.06 18.85 -34.74
CA VAL A 6 8.96 17.99 -35.93
C VAL A 6 9.04 16.51 -35.53
N ASN A 7 9.97 16.11 -34.65
CA ASN A 7 10.05 14.71 -34.19
C ASN A 7 8.80 14.26 -33.42
N ALA A 8 8.22 15.12 -32.57
CA ALA A 8 6.95 14.81 -31.89
C ALA A 8 5.79 14.63 -32.89
N SER A 9 5.79 15.35 -34.01
CA SER A 9 4.75 15.24 -35.05
C SER A 9 4.91 14.02 -35.95
N VAL A 10 6.16 13.58 -36.19
CA VAL A 10 6.48 12.37 -36.96
C VAL A 10 6.12 11.12 -36.16
N PHE A 11 6.46 11.08 -34.86
CA PHE A 11 6.10 9.98 -33.96
C PHE A 11 4.58 9.84 -33.79
N ARG A 12 3.85 10.97 -33.74
CA ARG A 12 2.38 10.97 -33.71
C ARG A 12 1.78 10.45 -35.02
N ARG A 13 2.45 10.68 -36.16
CA ARG A 13 2.03 10.14 -37.47
C ARG A 13 2.35 8.65 -37.63
N GLU A 14 3.48 8.18 -37.10
CA GLU A 14 3.81 6.76 -37.09
C GLU A 14 2.85 5.98 -36.20
N MET A 15 2.53 6.47 -34.98
CA MET A 15 1.51 5.90 -34.10
C MET A 15 0.12 5.82 -34.74
N LEU A 16 -0.26 6.83 -35.53
CA LEU A 16 -1.52 6.85 -36.29
C LEU A 16 -1.52 5.90 -37.51
N GLN A 17 -0.35 5.58 -38.07
CA GLN A 17 -0.23 4.64 -39.18
C GLN A 17 -0.22 3.18 -38.72
N THR A 18 0.33 2.88 -37.54
CA THR A 18 0.19 1.54 -36.93
C THR A 18 -1.26 1.25 -36.52
N THR A 19 -2.07 2.27 -36.18
CA THR A 19 -3.49 2.09 -35.84
C THR A 19 -4.41 1.84 -37.05
N GLN A 20 -3.94 2.05 -38.29
CA GLN A 20 -4.78 1.85 -39.48
C GLN A 20 -4.72 0.43 -40.07
N ARG A 21 -3.81 -0.45 -39.61
CA ARG A 21 -3.72 -1.82 -40.15
C ARG A 21 -4.50 -2.89 -39.38
N ASP A 22 -4.97 -2.60 -38.17
CA ASP A 22 -5.76 -3.54 -37.36
C ASP A 22 -7.17 -3.00 -37.04
N GLN A 23 -7.90 -2.58 -38.08
CA GLN A 23 -9.31 -2.22 -37.96
C GLN A 23 -10.21 -3.48 -37.99
N SER A 24 -10.10 -4.32 -36.96
CA SER A 24 -11.14 -5.32 -36.65
C SER A 24 -11.07 -5.90 -35.24
N SER A 25 -11.07 -5.06 -34.18
CA SER A 25 -11.66 -5.38 -32.85
C SER A 25 -11.26 -4.35 -31.78
N SER A 26 -12.22 -3.57 -31.27
CA SER A 26 -12.22 -2.68 -30.08
C SER A 26 -11.09 -1.65 -29.87
N PRO A 27 -11.38 -0.42 -29.42
CA PRO A 27 -10.33 0.53 -29.00
C PRO A 27 -9.62 -0.05 -27.76
N LEU A 28 -8.28 -0.09 -27.80
CA LEU A 28 -7.41 -0.83 -26.88
C LEU A 28 -7.67 -0.47 -25.41
N CYS A 29 -8.25 -1.40 -24.65
CA CYS A 29 -8.26 -1.33 -23.18
C CYS A 29 -6.82 -1.39 -22.58
N PHE A 30 -5.87 -1.98 -23.32
CA PHE A 30 -4.50 -2.20 -22.86
C PHE A 30 -3.80 -0.90 -22.44
N THR A 31 -3.46 -0.84 -21.16
CA THR A 31 -2.71 0.22 -20.49
C THR A 31 -1.21 -0.07 -20.48
N GLY A 32 -0.78 -1.29 -20.84
CA GLY A 32 0.62 -1.72 -20.72
C GLY A 32 1.00 -2.16 -19.30
N ASN A 33 0.13 -1.94 -18.32
CA ASN A 33 0.24 -2.53 -16.99
C ASN A 33 -0.20 -4.00 -17.08
N PRO A 34 0.72 -4.97 -16.91
CA PRO A 34 0.40 -6.39 -17.13
C PRO A 34 -0.63 -6.96 -16.16
N ILE A 35 -0.75 -6.39 -14.95
CA ILE A 35 -1.74 -6.83 -13.96
C ILE A 35 -3.13 -6.40 -14.42
N ASP A 36 -3.32 -5.10 -14.66
CA ASP A 36 -4.60 -4.54 -15.07
C ASP A 36 -5.04 -5.10 -16.42
N ASP A 37 -4.13 -5.17 -17.39
CA ASP A 37 -4.40 -5.67 -18.73
C ASP A 37 -4.85 -7.15 -18.73
N CYS A 38 -4.47 -7.93 -17.71
CA CYS A 38 -4.82 -9.34 -17.59
C CYS A 38 -6.32 -9.56 -17.24
N TRP A 39 -6.93 -8.67 -16.45
CA TRP A 39 -8.32 -8.83 -16.01
C TRP A 39 -9.25 -7.66 -16.39
N LYS A 40 -8.79 -6.40 -16.33
CA LYS A 40 -9.62 -5.21 -16.55
C LYS A 40 -10.12 -5.11 -17.98
N CYS A 41 -9.35 -5.68 -18.91
CA CYS A 41 -9.69 -5.73 -20.33
C CYS A 41 -10.62 -6.87 -20.74
N ASP A 42 -10.97 -7.77 -19.81
CA ASP A 42 -12.06 -8.70 -20.01
C ASP A 42 -13.39 -7.99 -19.77
N PRO A 43 -14.25 -7.76 -20.78
CA PRO A 43 -15.54 -7.13 -20.57
C PRO A 43 -16.47 -7.93 -19.65
N ASP A 44 -16.19 -9.23 -19.45
CA ASP A 44 -16.94 -10.13 -18.58
C ASP A 44 -16.32 -10.30 -17.18
N TRP A 45 -15.30 -9.51 -16.82
CA TRP A 45 -14.71 -9.52 -15.47
C TRP A 45 -15.76 -9.41 -14.33
N PRO A 46 -16.91 -8.70 -14.47
CA PRO A 46 -17.90 -8.64 -13.39
C PRO A 46 -18.53 -10.00 -13.08
N ASN A 47 -18.66 -10.86 -14.09
CA ASN A 47 -19.18 -12.23 -13.96
C ASN A 47 -18.06 -13.25 -13.69
N ASN A 48 -16.81 -12.87 -13.91
CA ASN A 48 -15.63 -13.70 -13.70
C ASN A 48 -14.64 -13.08 -12.71
N ARG A 49 -15.12 -12.63 -11.55
CA ARG A 49 -14.31 -11.89 -10.57
C ARG A 49 -13.07 -12.66 -10.13
N GLN A 50 -13.17 -13.98 -9.95
CA GLN A 50 -12.08 -14.81 -9.44
C GLN A 50 -10.90 -14.92 -10.42
N ARG A 51 -11.09 -14.60 -11.72
CA ARG A 51 -10.01 -14.51 -12.71
C ARG A 51 -8.91 -13.54 -12.29
N LEU A 52 -9.22 -12.53 -11.47
CA LEU A 52 -8.22 -11.61 -10.92
C LEU A 52 -7.05 -12.37 -10.28
N ALA A 53 -7.29 -13.48 -9.58
CA ALA A 53 -6.25 -14.26 -8.91
C ALA A 53 -5.23 -14.91 -9.87
N ASP A 54 -5.50 -14.92 -11.19
CA ASP A 54 -4.54 -15.38 -12.21
C ASP A 54 -3.64 -14.26 -12.75
N CYS A 55 -3.82 -13.03 -12.29
CA CYS A 55 -3.16 -11.85 -12.81
C CYS A 55 -2.05 -11.30 -11.91
N ALA A 56 -1.84 -11.90 -10.74
CA ALA A 56 -0.74 -11.55 -9.85
C ALA A 56 0.61 -11.81 -10.54
N ILE A 57 1.59 -10.95 -10.29
CA ILE A 57 2.96 -11.09 -10.80
C ILE A 57 3.96 -11.04 -9.64
N GLY A 58 5.25 -11.20 -9.95
CA GLY A 58 6.32 -11.03 -8.97
C GLY A 58 6.35 -12.15 -7.93
N PHE A 59 6.84 -11.84 -6.73
CA PHE A 59 6.98 -12.85 -5.67
C PHE A 59 5.64 -13.32 -5.10
N GLY A 60 4.62 -12.46 -5.11
CA GLY A 60 3.24 -12.80 -4.72
C GLY A 60 2.39 -13.47 -5.80
N GLN A 61 2.96 -13.87 -6.94
CA GLN A 61 2.19 -14.45 -8.07
C GLN A 61 1.41 -15.73 -7.72
N TYR A 62 1.79 -16.42 -6.63
CA TYR A 62 1.10 -17.63 -6.17
C TYR A 62 -0.02 -17.36 -5.17
N ALA A 63 -0.30 -16.10 -4.83
CA ALA A 63 -1.40 -15.73 -3.96
C ALA A 63 -2.75 -16.03 -4.65
N MET A 64 -3.32 -17.20 -4.35
CA MET A 64 -4.62 -17.59 -4.95
C MET A 64 -5.82 -16.94 -4.25
N GLY A 65 -5.62 -16.38 -3.06
CA GLY A 65 -6.70 -15.85 -2.23
C GLY A 65 -7.80 -16.88 -1.99
N GLY A 66 -9.06 -16.46 -2.13
CA GLY A 66 -10.24 -17.31 -2.06
C GLY A 66 -10.68 -17.96 -3.38
N LYS A 67 -9.80 -18.03 -4.39
CA LYS A 67 -10.13 -18.63 -5.69
C LYS A 67 -10.64 -20.07 -5.53
N ASN A 68 -11.65 -20.44 -6.33
CA ASN A 68 -12.40 -21.70 -6.27
C ASN A 68 -13.24 -21.88 -4.98
N GLY A 69 -13.20 -20.92 -4.07
CA GLY A 69 -14.10 -20.83 -2.93
C GLY A 69 -15.44 -20.20 -3.30
N ASP A 70 -16.38 -20.30 -2.36
CA ASP A 70 -17.68 -19.67 -2.50
C ASP A 70 -17.58 -18.14 -2.39
N TYR A 71 -18.52 -17.46 -3.04
CA TYR A 71 -18.69 -16.03 -2.82
C TYR A 71 -19.34 -15.78 -1.46
N TYR A 72 -18.75 -14.89 -0.68
CA TYR A 72 -19.36 -14.35 0.52
C TYR A 72 -19.73 -12.89 0.29
N ILE A 73 -21.00 -12.56 0.47
CA ILE A 73 -21.51 -11.20 0.27
C ILE A 73 -21.58 -10.52 1.64
N VAL A 74 -20.77 -9.48 1.84
CA VAL A 74 -20.87 -8.63 3.03
C VAL A 74 -22.11 -7.76 2.88
N THR A 75 -23.05 -7.87 3.81
CA THR A 75 -24.31 -7.11 3.82
C THR A 75 -24.46 -6.22 5.06
N ASP A 76 -23.58 -6.40 6.04
CA ASP A 76 -23.58 -5.67 7.30
C ASP A 76 -22.17 -5.10 7.55
N SER A 77 -22.07 -3.78 7.66
CA SER A 77 -20.80 -3.08 7.89
C SER A 77 -20.43 -2.92 9.36
N SER A 78 -21.27 -3.42 10.29
CA SER A 78 -21.00 -3.37 11.73
C SER A 78 -19.90 -4.34 12.17
N ASP A 79 -19.24 -4.00 13.27
CA ASP A 79 -18.19 -4.81 13.90
C ASP A 79 -18.34 -4.88 15.43
N ASP A 80 -19.59 -4.92 15.91
CA ASP A 80 -19.93 -4.73 17.33
C ASP A 80 -19.43 -5.85 18.27
N ASP A 81 -19.09 -7.03 17.73
CA ASP A 81 -18.58 -8.17 18.50
C ASP A 81 -17.40 -8.83 17.76
N ALA A 82 -16.19 -8.49 18.18
CA ALA A 82 -14.95 -9.04 17.63
C ALA A 82 -14.74 -10.53 17.94
N VAL A 83 -15.43 -11.08 18.94
CA VAL A 83 -15.29 -12.48 19.38
C VAL A 83 -16.31 -13.37 18.66
N ASN A 84 -17.56 -12.93 18.56
CA ASN A 84 -18.65 -13.67 17.91
C ASN A 84 -19.27 -12.83 16.79
N PRO A 85 -18.57 -12.67 15.65
CA PRO A 85 -19.08 -11.85 14.56
C PRO A 85 -20.38 -12.42 13.99
N LYS A 86 -21.28 -11.54 13.58
CA LYS A 86 -22.58 -11.90 12.96
C LYS A 86 -22.39 -12.34 11.51
N PRO A 87 -23.09 -13.38 11.02
CA PRO A 87 -23.19 -13.63 9.58
C PRO A 87 -23.64 -12.37 8.83
N GLY A 88 -23.07 -12.13 7.65
CA GLY A 88 -23.25 -10.90 6.87
C GLY A 88 -22.14 -9.86 7.08
N THR A 89 -21.34 -9.93 8.16
CA THR A 89 -20.22 -8.99 8.37
C THR A 89 -18.92 -9.45 7.71
N LEU A 90 -17.99 -8.51 7.50
CA LEU A 90 -16.65 -8.80 7.00
C LEU A 90 -15.88 -9.70 7.98
N ARG A 91 -15.94 -9.40 9.28
CA ARG A 91 -15.25 -10.20 10.31
C ARG A 91 -15.68 -11.65 10.30
N TYR A 92 -16.97 -11.93 10.14
CA TYR A 92 -17.46 -13.31 10.04
C TYR A 92 -16.83 -14.05 8.86
N ALA A 93 -16.66 -13.39 7.72
CA ALA A 93 -16.13 -13.99 6.50
C ALA A 93 -14.65 -14.34 6.60
N VAL A 94 -13.82 -13.40 7.07
CA VAL A 94 -12.35 -13.55 7.03
C VAL A 94 -11.83 -14.63 7.98
N ILE A 95 -12.58 -14.97 9.03
CA ILE A 95 -12.23 -16.04 9.98
C ILE A 95 -12.80 -17.42 9.61
N ARG A 96 -13.42 -17.57 8.43
CA ARG A 96 -13.87 -18.88 7.95
C ARG A 96 -12.71 -19.79 7.59
N GLU A 97 -12.89 -21.09 7.77
CA GLU A 97 -11.86 -22.08 7.44
C GLU A 97 -11.81 -22.33 5.94
N GLU A 98 -12.97 -22.35 5.30
CA GLU A 98 -13.10 -22.52 3.86
C GLU A 98 -12.56 -21.32 3.05
N PRO A 99 -12.06 -21.56 1.83
CA PRO A 99 -11.71 -20.48 0.91
C PRO A 99 -12.94 -19.61 0.60
N LEU A 100 -12.78 -18.29 0.67
CA LEU A 100 -13.88 -17.36 0.36
C LEU A 100 -13.45 -16.17 -0.50
N TRP A 101 -14.24 -15.89 -1.53
CA TRP A 101 -14.16 -14.67 -2.31
C TRP A 101 -15.18 -13.66 -1.80
N ILE A 102 -14.70 -12.69 -1.02
CA ILE A 102 -15.52 -11.76 -0.24
C ILE A 102 -15.80 -10.51 -1.08
N VAL A 103 -17.08 -10.19 -1.28
CA VAL A 103 -17.54 -9.08 -2.14
C VAL A 103 -18.52 -8.16 -1.41
N PHE A 104 -18.68 -6.96 -1.95
CA PHE A 104 -19.52 -5.90 -1.38
C PHE A 104 -20.57 -5.46 -2.41
N PRO A 105 -21.87 -5.59 -2.13
CA PRO A 105 -22.94 -5.22 -3.06
C PRO A 105 -23.20 -3.71 -3.11
N SER A 106 -22.66 -2.95 -2.16
CA SER A 106 -22.83 -1.51 -2.03
C SER A 106 -21.60 -0.89 -1.37
N ASN A 107 -21.50 0.44 -1.44
CA ASN A 107 -20.51 1.18 -0.66
C ASN A 107 -20.65 0.86 0.83
N MET A 108 -19.52 0.75 1.53
CA MET A 108 -19.49 0.44 2.95
C MET A 108 -18.38 1.21 3.65
N HIS A 109 -18.68 1.68 4.85
CA HIS A 109 -17.68 2.13 5.81
C HIS A 109 -17.70 1.15 6.99
N ILE A 110 -16.65 0.36 7.08
CA ILE A 110 -16.46 -0.69 8.09
C ILE A 110 -15.48 -0.14 9.11
N LYS A 111 -16.02 0.32 10.23
CA LYS A 111 -15.22 0.77 11.37
C LYS A 111 -15.04 -0.42 12.32
N LEU A 112 -13.82 -0.91 12.41
CA LEU A 112 -13.44 -2.05 13.23
C LEU A 112 -13.33 -1.64 14.70
N GLU A 113 -13.70 -2.54 15.60
CA GLU A 113 -13.49 -2.37 17.05
C GLU A 113 -12.11 -2.91 17.50
N GLN A 114 -11.60 -3.92 16.79
CA GLN A 114 -10.29 -4.57 17.02
C GLN A 114 -9.70 -5.05 15.69
N GLU A 115 -8.42 -5.43 15.68
CA GLU A 115 -7.77 -6.03 14.52
C GLU A 115 -8.63 -7.11 13.85
N LEU A 116 -8.77 -6.98 12.53
CA LEU A 116 -9.44 -7.93 11.67
C LEU A 116 -8.44 -9.04 11.32
N ILE A 117 -8.49 -10.12 12.09
CA ILE A 117 -7.63 -11.30 11.91
C ILE A 117 -8.18 -12.18 10.78
N PHE A 118 -7.30 -12.63 9.90
CA PHE A 118 -7.66 -13.47 8.76
C PHE A 118 -7.27 -14.93 8.99
N ASN A 119 -8.07 -15.84 8.44
CA ASN A 119 -7.61 -17.17 8.08
C ASN A 119 -7.02 -17.18 6.65
N SER A 120 -6.35 -18.28 6.29
CA SER A 120 -5.82 -18.48 4.93
C SER A 120 -6.93 -18.55 3.87
N PHE A 121 -6.54 -18.40 2.60
CA PHE A 121 -7.41 -18.54 1.42
C PHE A 121 -8.58 -17.56 1.40
N LYS A 122 -8.27 -16.27 1.51
CA LYS A 122 -9.28 -15.19 1.50
C LYS A 122 -8.96 -14.19 0.40
N THR A 123 -9.99 -13.75 -0.31
CA THR A 123 -9.92 -12.55 -1.14
C THR A 123 -10.90 -11.52 -0.61
N ILE A 124 -10.43 -10.31 -0.31
CA ILE A 124 -11.29 -9.13 -0.24
C ILE A 124 -11.29 -8.49 -1.63
N ASP A 125 -12.46 -8.40 -2.25
CA ASP A 125 -12.67 -7.79 -3.57
C ASP A 125 -13.69 -6.66 -3.47
N GLY A 126 -13.18 -5.43 -3.34
CA GLY A 126 -13.99 -4.22 -3.28
C GLY A 126 -14.50 -3.72 -4.63
N ARG A 127 -14.21 -4.39 -5.76
CA ARG A 127 -14.62 -3.87 -7.08
C ARG A 127 -16.14 -3.71 -7.18
N GLY A 128 -16.56 -2.54 -7.64
CA GLY A 128 -17.97 -2.18 -7.81
C GLY A 128 -18.60 -1.50 -6.60
N ALA A 129 -17.84 -1.33 -5.51
CA ALA A 129 -18.25 -0.60 -4.32
C ALA A 129 -17.11 0.30 -3.83
N ASN A 130 -17.45 1.40 -3.17
CA ASN A 130 -16.49 2.16 -2.39
C ASN A 130 -16.47 1.62 -0.95
N VAL A 131 -15.42 0.86 -0.61
CA VAL A 131 -15.29 0.16 0.67
C VAL A 131 -14.15 0.76 1.46
N HIS A 132 -14.48 1.34 2.62
CA HIS A 132 -13.53 1.93 3.55
C HIS A 132 -13.42 1.04 4.80
N ILE A 133 -12.19 0.71 5.20
CA ILE A 133 -11.85 -0.03 6.42
C ILE A 133 -11.05 0.91 7.33
N THR A 134 -11.55 1.14 8.54
CA THR A 134 -11.00 2.09 9.52
C THR A 134 -11.12 1.54 10.94
N GLY A 135 -10.63 2.26 11.95
CA GLY A 135 -10.96 2.00 13.35
C GLY A 135 -9.85 1.30 14.15
N GLY A 136 -10.25 0.49 15.13
CA GLY A 136 -9.34 -0.17 16.07
C GLY A 136 -8.58 -1.31 15.41
N GLY A 137 -7.28 -1.12 15.23
CA GLY A 137 -6.48 -1.91 14.32
C GLY A 137 -6.97 -1.76 12.88
N CYS A 138 -6.45 -2.58 11.98
CA CYS A 138 -7.06 -2.80 10.68
C CYS A 138 -6.86 -4.26 10.29
N ILE A 139 -6.09 -4.57 9.25
CA ILE A 139 -5.94 -5.93 8.74
C ILE A 139 -4.70 -6.59 9.34
N THR A 140 -4.85 -7.79 9.90
CA THR A 140 -3.71 -8.57 10.42
C THR A 140 -3.70 -9.97 9.80
N LEU A 141 -2.61 -10.26 9.08
CA LEU A 141 -2.34 -11.53 8.39
C LEU A 141 -1.22 -12.27 9.14
N GLN A 142 -1.58 -13.10 10.13
CA GLN A 142 -0.62 -13.73 11.03
C GLN A 142 -0.54 -15.24 10.82
N TYR A 143 0.64 -15.73 10.41
CA TYR A 143 0.95 -17.16 10.17
C TYR A 143 -0.03 -17.87 9.22
N ILE A 144 -0.49 -17.14 8.20
CA ILE A 144 -1.42 -17.62 7.18
C ILE A 144 -0.80 -17.56 5.79
N SER A 145 -1.51 -18.10 4.80
CA SER A 145 -1.11 -17.98 3.41
C SER A 145 -2.27 -17.74 2.47
N ASN A 146 -1.97 -17.37 1.22
CA ASN A 146 -2.95 -17.23 0.15
C ASN A 146 -4.02 -16.19 0.49
N VAL A 147 -3.62 -14.92 0.57
CA VAL A 147 -4.55 -13.80 0.81
C VAL A 147 -4.39 -12.75 -0.30
N ILE A 148 -5.53 -12.30 -0.84
CA ILE A 148 -5.60 -11.17 -1.76
C ILE A 148 -6.42 -10.06 -1.08
N ILE A 149 -5.86 -8.87 -0.97
CA ILE A 149 -6.58 -7.66 -0.54
C ILE A 149 -6.64 -6.74 -1.75
N HIS A 150 -7.84 -6.56 -2.31
CA HIS A 150 -8.01 -5.86 -3.56
C HIS A 150 -9.13 -4.81 -3.54
N ASN A 151 -8.84 -3.62 -4.08
CA ASN A 151 -9.81 -2.56 -4.36
C ASN A 151 -10.53 -1.97 -3.13
N VAL A 152 -9.79 -1.70 -2.05
CA VAL A 152 -10.35 -1.12 -0.81
C VAL A 152 -9.56 0.09 -0.32
N HIS A 153 -10.23 0.98 0.41
CA HIS A 153 -9.61 2.09 1.13
C HIS A 153 -9.31 1.65 2.57
N ILE A 154 -8.08 1.83 3.03
CA ILE A 154 -7.63 1.49 4.39
C ILE A 154 -7.00 2.73 4.99
N HIS A 155 -7.61 3.30 6.03
CA HIS A 155 -7.13 4.53 6.62
C HIS A 155 -7.64 4.74 8.04
N HIS A 156 -7.02 5.67 8.78
CA HIS A 156 -7.46 6.00 10.15
C HIS A 156 -7.51 4.75 11.05
N CYS A 157 -6.55 3.85 10.85
CA CYS A 157 -6.31 2.71 11.72
C CYS A 157 -5.63 3.22 13.00
N VAL A 158 -6.19 2.87 14.16
CA VAL A 158 -5.72 3.32 15.47
C VAL A 158 -5.38 2.13 16.36
N PRO A 159 -4.47 2.26 17.34
CA PRO A 159 -4.13 1.16 18.24
C PRO A 159 -5.38 0.57 18.93
N SER A 160 -5.52 -0.75 18.90
CA SER A 160 -6.58 -1.48 19.62
C SER A 160 -6.01 -2.39 20.70
N GLY A 161 -6.86 -2.77 21.66
CA GLY A 161 -6.52 -3.74 22.70
C GLY A 161 -6.19 -5.13 22.12
N GLN A 162 -5.73 -6.04 22.99
CA GLN A 162 -5.37 -7.41 22.58
C GLN A 162 -6.55 -8.12 21.92
N SER A 163 -6.37 -8.52 20.66
CA SER A 163 -7.30 -9.40 19.97
C SER A 163 -7.21 -10.81 20.59
N ARG A 164 -8.35 -11.37 20.98
CA ARG A 164 -8.40 -12.73 21.59
C ARG A 164 -8.24 -13.85 20.57
N ASN A 165 -8.26 -13.52 19.27
CA ASN A 165 -8.30 -14.47 18.16
C ASN A 165 -6.94 -14.61 17.43
N THR A 166 -5.85 -14.10 18.02
CA THR A 166 -4.49 -14.17 17.46
C THR A 166 -3.69 -15.30 18.10
N ALA A 167 -2.75 -15.87 17.34
CA ALA A 167 -1.79 -16.85 17.88
C ALA A 167 -0.91 -16.25 18.97
N VAL A 168 -0.65 -14.94 18.92
CA VAL A 168 0.05 -14.17 19.97
C VAL A 168 -0.77 -12.91 20.26
N PRO A 169 -1.46 -12.81 21.42
CA PRO A 169 -2.25 -11.63 21.78
C PRO A 169 -1.36 -10.43 22.08
N THR A 170 -1.10 -9.62 21.06
CA THR A 170 -0.41 -8.34 21.19
C THR A 170 -1.41 -7.19 21.06
N LYS A 171 -1.03 -6.02 21.58
CA LYS A 171 -1.73 -4.78 21.26
C LYS A 171 -1.44 -4.46 19.80
N SER A 172 -2.44 -3.96 19.07
CA SER A 172 -2.21 -3.43 17.72
C SER A 172 -1.55 -2.07 17.83
N ASP A 173 -0.56 -1.81 16.97
CA ASP A 173 0.10 -0.50 16.88
C ASP A 173 -0.71 0.49 16.02
N GLY A 174 -1.75 0.00 15.32
CA GLY A 174 -2.60 0.82 14.45
C GLY A 174 -2.07 0.92 13.03
N ASP A 175 -1.46 -0.15 12.53
CA ASP A 175 -1.09 -0.29 11.11
C ASP A 175 -2.32 -0.44 10.21
N GLY A 176 -2.16 -0.11 8.92
CA GLY A 176 -3.15 -0.44 7.90
C GLY A 176 -3.26 -1.94 7.63
N ILE A 177 -2.14 -2.57 7.25
CA ILE A 177 -2.04 -4.00 6.98
C ILE A 177 -0.75 -4.53 7.63
N SER A 178 -0.88 -5.42 8.62
CA SER A 178 0.25 -6.09 9.24
C SER A 178 0.34 -7.56 8.80
N ILE A 179 1.52 -8.00 8.36
CA ILE A 179 1.80 -9.30 7.75
C ILE A 179 2.92 -10.00 8.55
N PHE A 180 2.55 -11.00 9.35
CA PHE A 180 3.46 -11.67 10.28
C PHE A 180 3.65 -13.13 9.91
N GLY A 181 4.86 -13.51 9.48
CA GLY A 181 5.18 -14.90 9.10
C GLY A 181 4.22 -15.50 8.09
N ALA A 182 3.64 -14.66 7.22
CA ALA A 182 2.67 -15.08 6.21
C ALA A 182 3.32 -15.22 4.84
N LYS A 183 2.69 -15.98 3.95
CA LYS A 183 3.21 -16.20 2.60
C LYS A 183 2.15 -16.18 1.51
N ASP A 184 2.56 -15.91 0.27
CA ASP A 184 1.66 -15.88 -0.88
C ASP A 184 0.55 -14.82 -0.66
N ILE A 185 0.97 -13.56 -0.54
CA ILE A 185 0.11 -12.41 -0.25
C ILE A 185 0.16 -11.42 -1.41
N TRP A 186 -1.01 -10.89 -1.79
CA TRP A 186 -1.12 -9.87 -2.82
C TRP A 186 -2.00 -8.71 -2.35
N ILE A 187 -1.44 -7.50 -2.35
CA ILE A 187 -2.13 -6.26 -1.99
C ILE A 187 -2.19 -5.41 -3.25
N ASP A 188 -3.38 -5.24 -3.81
CA ASP A 188 -3.56 -4.69 -5.15
C ASP A 188 -4.68 -3.65 -5.23
N HIS A 189 -4.45 -2.53 -5.91
CA HIS A 189 -5.48 -1.48 -6.06
C HIS A 189 -6.06 -1.01 -4.71
N CYS A 190 -5.26 -0.94 -3.66
CA CYS A 190 -5.70 -0.36 -2.39
C CYS A 190 -5.28 1.11 -2.30
N THR A 191 -6.07 1.90 -1.58
CA THR A 191 -5.73 3.28 -1.21
C THR A 191 -5.44 3.32 0.28
N LEU A 192 -4.21 3.66 0.67
CA LEU A 192 -3.75 3.64 2.06
C LEU A 192 -3.27 5.02 2.54
N SER A 193 -3.73 5.47 3.70
CA SER A 193 -3.34 6.76 4.29
C SER A 193 -3.69 6.89 5.78
N HIS A 194 -3.14 7.88 6.47
CA HIS A 194 -3.60 8.31 7.80
C HIS A 194 -3.73 7.20 8.85
N CYS A 195 -2.88 6.19 8.85
CA CYS A 195 -2.82 5.22 9.96
C CYS A 195 -2.02 5.81 11.14
N THR A 196 -2.06 5.16 12.29
CA THR A 196 -1.30 5.65 13.45
C THR A 196 0.18 5.27 13.37
N ASP A 197 0.49 4.05 12.94
CA ASP A 197 1.86 3.55 12.82
C ASP A 197 2.27 3.30 11.36
N GLY A 198 2.32 2.06 10.87
CA GLY A 198 2.61 1.72 9.46
C GLY A 198 1.40 1.76 8.53
N LEU A 199 1.58 1.92 7.20
CA LEU A 199 0.52 1.55 6.25
C LEU A 199 0.57 0.05 5.92
N ILE A 200 1.76 -0.48 5.63
CA ILE A 200 1.98 -1.90 5.38
C ILE A 200 3.26 -2.37 6.08
N ASP A 201 3.12 -3.31 7.01
CA ASP A 201 4.24 -3.89 7.74
C ASP A 201 4.33 -5.38 7.48
N ALA A 202 5.46 -5.85 6.93
CA ALA A 202 5.72 -7.27 6.67
C ALA A 202 6.97 -7.72 7.41
N VAL A 203 6.81 -8.68 8.33
CA VAL A 203 7.85 -9.05 9.30
C VAL A 203 7.79 -10.55 9.62
N MET A 204 8.67 -11.04 10.50
CA MET A 204 8.62 -12.39 11.06
C MET A 204 8.76 -13.50 10.00
N GLY A 205 9.61 -13.29 8.99
CA GLY A 205 9.86 -14.26 7.92
C GLY A 205 8.78 -14.28 6.84
N SER A 206 7.90 -13.27 6.78
CA SER A 206 6.93 -13.13 5.70
C SER A 206 7.62 -13.09 4.34
N THR A 207 7.07 -13.76 3.32
CA THR A 207 7.70 -13.88 1.99
C THR A 207 6.69 -14.20 0.90
N GLY A 208 7.07 -14.06 -0.37
CA GLY A 208 6.14 -14.28 -1.49
C GLY A 208 5.04 -13.22 -1.50
N ILE A 209 5.45 -11.95 -1.47
CA ILE A 209 4.52 -10.81 -1.39
C ILE A 209 4.63 -9.96 -2.65
N THR A 210 3.48 -9.56 -3.19
CA THR A 210 3.38 -8.49 -4.20
C THR A 210 2.49 -7.36 -3.68
N ILE A 211 2.99 -6.14 -3.76
CA ILE A 211 2.28 -4.90 -3.43
C ILE A 211 2.20 -4.11 -4.73
N SER A 212 1.03 -4.07 -5.37
CA SER A 212 0.87 -3.50 -6.70
C SER A 212 -0.30 -2.54 -6.87
N ASN A 213 -0.19 -1.61 -7.82
CA ASN A 213 -1.28 -0.71 -8.20
C ASN A 213 -1.90 0.07 -7.01
N ASN A 214 -1.20 0.24 -5.89
CA ASN A 214 -1.74 0.93 -4.73
C ASN A 214 -1.45 2.42 -4.80
N PHE A 215 -2.29 3.21 -4.15
CA PHE A 215 -2.06 4.64 -3.93
C PHE A 215 -1.79 4.88 -2.45
N PHE A 216 -0.63 5.46 -2.15
CA PHE A 216 -0.20 5.82 -0.80
C PHE A 216 -0.17 7.34 -0.67
N SER A 217 -0.70 7.89 0.43
CA SER A 217 -0.61 9.34 0.69
C SER A 217 -0.73 9.65 2.19
N HIS A 218 -0.39 10.87 2.59
CA HIS A 218 -0.65 11.44 3.91
C HIS A 218 -0.21 10.52 5.06
N HIS A 219 1.08 10.18 5.09
CA HIS A 219 1.58 9.24 6.08
C HIS A 219 3.09 9.33 6.29
N ASN A 220 3.54 9.18 7.54
CA ASN A 220 4.96 9.25 7.85
C ASN A 220 5.69 7.93 7.52
N GLU A 221 5.24 6.84 8.12
CA GLU A 221 5.93 5.54 8.08
C GLU A 221 5.21 4.59 7.12
N VAL A 222 5.49 4.69 5.82
CA VAL A 222 4.65 4.04 4.79
C VAL A 222 4.72 2.52 4.84
N MET A 223 5.91 1.93 4.68
CA MET A 223 6.05 0.49 4.52
C MET A 223 7.33 -0.04 5.18
N LEU A 224 7.17 -0.94 6.14
CA LEU A 224 8.28 -1.64 6.81
C LEU A 224 8.38 -3.08 6.34
N LEU A 225 9.54 -3.47 5.82
CA LEU A 225 9.84 -4.84 5.39
C LEU A 225 10.98 -5.39 6.24
N GLY A 226 10.64 -6.19 7.25
CA GLY A 226 11.54 -6.70 8.28
C GLY A 226 11.67 -5.75 9.46
N HIS A 227 11.48 -6.25 10.69
CA HIS A 227 11.37 -5.43 11.90
C HIS A 227 12.70 -5.22 12.65
N SER A 228 13.63 -6.17 12.52
CA SER A 228 14.88 -6.18 13.30
C SER A 228 16.07 -6.62 12.46
N ASP A 229 17.17 -5.88 12.59
CA ASP A 229 18.48 -6.17 11.99
C ASP A 229 19.07 -7.50 12.49
N GLU A 230 18.55 -8.05 13.59
CA GLU A 230 18.99 -9.29 14.21
C GLU A 230 18.06 -10.48 13.90
N TYR A 231 16.88 -10.25 13.32
CA TYR A 231 15.92 -11.32 13.05
C TYR A 231 16.25 -12.08 11.76
N LEU A 232 17.12 -13.09 11.87
CA LEU A 232 17.65 -13.84 10.73
C LEU A 232 16.60 -14.45 9.77
N PRO A 233 15.41 -14.92 10.23
CA PRO A 233 14.41 -15.46 9.31
C PRO A 233 13.93 -14.50 8.22
N ASP A 234 14.04 -13.18 8.42
CA ASP A 234 13.72 -12.18 7.37
C ASP A 234 14.71 -12.24 6.18
N SER A 235 15.81 -12.99 6.26
CA SER A 235 16.72 -13.22 5.13
C SER A 235 16.08 -13.99 3.96
N GLY A 236 14.99 -14.71 4.23
CA GLY A 236 14.19 -15.41 3.21
C GLY A 236 13.05 -14.56 2.63
N MET A 237 12.86 -13.33 3.10
CA MET A 237 11.80 -12.44 2.63
C MET A 237 12.03 -12.05 1.17
N GLN A 238 10.98 -12.17 0.35
CA GLN A 238 10.96 -11.71 -1.03
C GLN A 238 9.69 -10.88 -1.28
N VAL A 239 9.87 -9.61 -1.66
CA VAL A 239 8.77 -8.66 -1.87
C VAL A 239 8.91 -7.94 -3.20
N THR A 240 7.84 -7.92 -4.00
CA THR A 240 7.72 -7.10 -5.22
C THR A 240 6.85 -5.90 -4.92
N ILE A 241 7.36 -4.70 -5.23
CA ILE A 241 6.63 -3.43 -5.13
C ILE A 241 6.54 -2.90 -6.55
N ALA A 242 5.35 -2.95 -7.16
CA ALA A 242 5.19 -2.65 -8.58
C ALA A 242 4.00 -1.75 -8.91
N PHE A 243 4.16 -0.81 -9.83
CA PHE A 243 3.05 0.02 -10.34
C PHE A 243 2.28 0.83 -9.29
N ASN A 244 2.86 1.00 -8.09
CA ASN A 244 2.26 1.84 -7.07
C ASN A 244 2.52 3.31 -7.38
N HIS A 245 1.62 4.17 -6.90
CA HIS A 245 1.83 5.60 -6.83
C HIS A 245 2.03 6.01 -5.37
N PHE A 246 3.25 6.44 -5.07
CA PHE A 246 3.60 7.09 -3.81
C PHE A 246 3.34 8.59 -3.96
N GLY A 247 2.16 8.98 -3.51
CA GLY A 247 1.55 10.29 -3.69
C GLY A 247 2.03 11.34 -2.69
N GLU A 248 1.14 12.28 -2.39
CA GLU A 248 1.45 13.46 -1.61
C GLU A 248 1.60 13.19 -0.10
N GLN A 249 2.33 14.08 0.57
CA GLN A 249 2.48 14.09 2.03
C GLN A 249 2.97 12.76 2.63
N LEU A 250 3.86 12.07 1.90
CA LEU A 250 4.58 10.92 2.40
C LEU A 250 5.94 11.37 2.95
N VAL A 251 6.32 10.89 4.15
CA VAL A 251 7.60 11.30 4.74
C VAL A 251 8.72 10.33 4.37
N GLN A 252 8.52 9.03 4.59
CA GLN A 252 9.59 8.02 4.46
C GLN A 252 9.06 6.58 4.31
N ARG A 253 10.00 5.63 4.16
CA ARG A 253 9.79 4.17 4.15
C ARG A 253 8.96 3.67 2.96
N MET A 254 9.39 3.96 1.74
CA MET A 254 8.74 3.51 0.50
C MET A 254 9.64 2.61 -0.37
N PRO A 255 10.14 1.46 0.12
CA PRO A 255 10.00 0.88 1.47
C PRO A 255 11.18 1.23 2.41
N ARG A 256 11.06 0.86 3.70
CA ARG A 256 12.22 0.62 4.59
C ARG A 256 12.43 -0.89 4.76
N CYS A 257 13.58 -1.39 4.31
CA CYS A 257 13.88 -2.83 4.26
C CYS A 257 14.93 -3.27 5.27
N ARG A 258 14.82 -4.52 5.73
CA ARG A 258 15.86 -5.22 6.47
C ARG A 258 16.00 -6.64 5.96
N ARG A 259 17.26 -7.04 5.70
CA ARG A 259 17.57 -8.34 5.08
C ARG A 259 16.77 -8.54 3.79
N GLY A 260 16.41 -9.77 3.45
CA GLY A 260 15.50 -10.06 2.35
C GLY A 260 15.94 -9.55 0.97
N TYR A 261 15.05 -9.74 0.01
CA TYR A 261 15.23 -9.40 -1.39
C TYR A 261 14.00 -8.62 -1.88
N ILE A 262 14.23 -7.37 -2.26
CA ILE A 262 13.15 -6.45 -2.60
C ILE A 262 13.33 -5.97 -4.02
N HIS A 263 12.29 -6.18 -4.83
CA HIS A 263 12.21 -5.66 -6.18
C HIS A 263 11.26 -4.45 -6.20
N VAL A 264 11.81 -3.25 -6.39
CA VAL A 264 11.05 -2.00 -6.53
C VAL A 264 11.03 -1.66 -8.01
N VAL A 265 9.89 -1.85 -8.67
CA VAL A 265 9.82 -1.84 -10.14
C VAL A 265 8.65 -1.05 -10.69
N ASN A 266 8.92 -0.11 -11.60
CA ASN A 266 7.90 0.71 -12.25
C ASN A 266 6.88 1.37 -11.31
N ASN A 267 7.34 1.92 -10.19
CA ASN A 267 6.54 2.77 -9.31
C ASN A 267 6.77 4.25 -9.60
N ASP A 268 5.76 5.07 -9.30
CA ASP A 268 5.81 6.52 -9.43
C ASP A 268 5.90 7.17 -8.05
N PHE A 269 7.06 7.74 -7.73
CA PHE A 269 7.32 8.46 -6.50
C PHE A 269 7.24 9.95 -6.78
N THR A 270 6.08 10.54 -6.50
CA THR A 270 5.85 11.97 -6.77
C THR A 270 6.25 12.87 -5.63
N GLU A 271 6.29 12.35 -4.39
CA GLU A 271 6.68 13.13 -3.22
C GLU A 271 7.31 12.24 -2.14
N TRP A 272 8.28 12.80 -1.42
CA TRP A 272 8.75 12.31 -0.12
C TRP A 272 9.32 13.50 0.66
N GLU A 273 9.24 13.49 1.99
CA GLU A 273 9.80 14.58 2.80
C GLU A 273 11.21 14.28 3.33
N MET A 274 11.54 13.01 3.57
CA MET A 274 12.83 12.61 4.14
C MET A 274 13.66 11.71 3.21
N TYR A 275 13.10 10.58 2.77
CA TYR A 275 13.70 9.67 1.77
C TYR A 275 12.61 8.78 1.19
N ALA A 276 12.83 8.22 0.00
CA ALA A 276 11.93 7.24 -0.57
C ALA A 276 12.29 5.82 -0.08
N ILE A 277 13.44 5.31 -0.51
CA ILE A 277 13.88 3.94 -0.22
C ILE A 277 14.90 3.94 0.91
N GLY A 278 14.74 3.08 1.90
CA GLY A 278 15.73 2.95 2.96
C GLY A 278 15.88 1.54 3.50
N GLY A 279 16.81 1.38 4.42
CA GLY A 279 17.01 0.10 5.07
C GLY A 279 18.21 0.02 6.01
N SER A 280 18.21 -1.05 6.79
CA SER A 280 19.25 -1.45 7.74
C SER A 280 19.40 -2.99 7.71
N GLY A 281 20.42 -3.59 8.33
CA GLY A 281 20.55 -5.05 8.34
C GLY A 281 20.76 -5.73 6.97
N HIS A 282 21.50 -5.09 6.06
CA HIS A 282 21.95 -5.66 4.77
C HIS A 282 20.82 -6.19 3.84
N PRO A 283 19.83 -5.37 3.45
CA PRO A 283 18.85 -5.78 2.46
C PRO A 283 19.41 -5.73 1.04
N THR A 284 18.92 -6.60 0.17
CA THR A 284 19.16 -6.47 -1.28
C THR A 284 17.99 -5.74 -1.93
N ILE A 285 18.27 -4.58 -2.51
CA ILE A 285 17.26 -3.72 -3.15
C ILE A 285 17.60 -3.58 -4.63
N ASN A 286 16.70 -4.09 -5.46
CA ASN A 286 16.72 -3.94 -6.89
C ASN A 286 15.70 -2.87 -7.31
N SER A 287 16.14 -1.67 -7.69
CA SER A 287 15.28 -0.60 -8.19
C SER A 287 15.33 -0.56 -9.72
N GLN A 288 14.20 -0.78 -10.41
CA GLN A 288 14.16 -0.78 -11.88
C GLN A 288 12.97 -0.01 -12.48
N GLY A 289 13.24 0.88 -13.44
CA GLY A 289 12.20 1.55 -14.23
C GLY A 289 11.22 2.44 -13.45
N ASN A 290 11.57 2.88 -12.25
CA ASN A 290 10.79 3.78 -11.40
C ASN A 290 11.01 5.25 -11.78
N ARG A 291 10.06 6.11 -11.41
CA ARG A 291 10.23 7.57 -11.46
C ARG A 291 10.34 8.15 -10.06
N TYR A 292 11.41 8.90 -9.82
CA TYR A 292 11.65 9.60 -8.55
C TYR A 292 11.63 11.11 -8.78
N VAL A 293 10.57 11.78 -8.32
CA VAL A 293 10.46 13.24 -8.33
C VAL A 293 10.82 13.77 -6.95
N ALA A 294 12.04 14.29 -6.80
CA ALA A 294 12.47 14.81 -5.50
C ALA A 294 11.65 16.02 -5.06
N PRO A 295 11.42 16.21 -3.75
CA PRO A 295 10.78 17.40 -3.21
C PRO A 295 11.61 18.65 -3.48
N SER A 296 11.03 19.84 -3.25
CA SER A 296 11.75 21.12 -3.38
C SER A 296 12.91 21.26 -2.38
N ASN A 297 12.80 20.62 -1.21
CA ASN A 297 13.81 20.65 -0.16
C ASN A 297 15.18 20.12 -0.67
N PRO A 298 16.26 20.93 -0.63
CA PRO A 298 17.58 20.51 -1.12
C PRO A 298 18.22 19.41 -0.27
N ASN A 299 17.78 19.22 0.98
CA ASN A 299 18.30 18.19 1.87
C ASN A 299 17.61 16.82 1.69
N ALA A 300 16.58 16.74 0.85
CA ALA A 300 15.79 15.52 0.62
C ALA A 300 15.90 15.04 -0.84
N LYS A 301 17.02 15.33 -1.52
CA LYS A 301 17.26 14.92 -2.92
C LYS A 301 17.68 13.46 -3.08
N GLN A 302 18.32 12.91 -2.06
CA GLN A 302 18.75 11.52 -2.11
C GLN A 302 17.55 10.59 -1.93
N VAL A 303 17.31 9.73 -2.92
CA VAL A 303 16.22 8.72 -2.89
C VAL A 303 16.45 7.72 -1.77
N THR A 304 17.71 7.33 -1.58
CA THR A 304 18.13 6.23 -0.70
C THR A 304 18.57 6.71 0.68
N LYS A 305 18.20 6.02 1.76
CA LYS A 305 18.76 6.24 3.10
C LYS A 305 19.18 4.93 3.78
N ARG A 306 20.46 4.83 4.13
CA ARG A 306 20.99 3.73 4.96
C ARG A 306 20.82 4.13 6.43
N LEU A 307 20.18 3.26 7.21
CA LEU A 307 19.96 3.46 8.64
C LEU A 307 20.88 2.55 9.43
N ASP A 308 21.30 3.03 10.61
CA ASP A 308 21.97 2.26 11.66
C ASP A 308 23.28 1.55 11.24
N SER A 309 23.84 1.90 10.08
CA SER A 309 25.15 1.45 9.62
C SER A 309 26.23 2.43 10.08
N GLY A 310 27.29 1.93 10.72
CA GLY A 310 28.50 2.74 10.95
C GLY A 310 29.10 3.23 9.62
N ASP A 311 30.01 4.20 9.69
CA ASP A 311 30.63 4.80 8.49
C ASP A 311 31.30 3.73 7.60
N GLY A 312 30.62 3.33 6.52
CA GLY A 312 31.15 2.46 5.47
C GLY A 312 30.69 1.00 5.50
N GLU A 313 29.99 0.54 6.53
CA GLU A 313 29.52 -0.87 6.63
C GLU A 313 28.48 -1.24 5.56
N TRP A 314 27.77 -0.25 5.04
CA TRP A 314 26.73 -0.43 4.02
C TRP A 314 27.27 -0.58 2.60
N LYS A 315 28.57 -0.34 2.37
CA LYS A 315 29.14 -0.34 1.00
C LYS A 315 29.02 -1.69 0.29
N ASP A 316 29.00 -2.77 1.07
CA ASP A 316 28.85 -4.14 0.55
C ASP A 316 27.38 -4.55 0.38
N TRP A 317 26.42 -3.70 0.77
CA TRP A 317 24.99 -3.98 0.62
C TRP A 317 24.57 -3.79 -0.84
N ASN A 318 23.82 -4.73 -1.39
CA ASN A 318 23.48 -4.74 -2.82
C ASN A 318 22.25 -3.86 -3.10
N TRP A 319 22.49 -2.58 -3.40
CA TRP A 319 21.44 -1.62 -3.76
C TRP A 319 21.75 -1.07 -5.15
N ARG A 320 20.89 -1.38 -6.14
CA ARG A 320 21.06 -0.88 -7.51
C ARG A 320 19.84 -0.11 -8.00
N SER A 321 20.09 0.75 -8.97
CA SER A 321 19.10 1.52 -9.74
C SER A 321 19.39 1.32 -11.23
N GLU A 322 18.39 0.87 -11.99
CA GLU A 322 18.53 0.55 -13.41
C GLU A 322 17.29 1.02 -14.20
N GLY A 323 17.47 1.85 -15.23
CA GLY A 323 16.34 2.37 -16.01
C GLY A 323 15.41 3.32 -15.26
N ASP A 324 15.72 3.67 -14.00
CA ASP A 324 15.00 4.66 -13.23
C ASP A 324 15.21 6.07 -13.80
N VAL A 325 14.20 6.94 -13.68
CA VAL A 325 14.32 8.37 -14.00
C VAL A 325 14.32 9.22 -12.74
N MET A 326 15.34 10.08 -12.64
CA MET A 326 15.54 10.99 -11.53
C MET A 326 15.12 12.40 -11.94
N VAL A 327 14.17 12.99 -11.22
CA VAL A 327 13.57 14.29 -11.54
C VAL A 327 13.77 15.26 -10.37
N ASN A 328 13.87 16.56 -10.70
CA ASN A 328 14.05 17.63 -9.71
C ASN A 328 15.31 17.48 -8.83
N GLY A 329 16.39 16.95 -9.40
CA GLY A 329 17.65 16.74 -8.70
C GLY A 329 17.67 15.51 -7.79
N ALA A 330 16.67 14.61 -7.91
CA ALA A 330 16.74 13.30 -7.28
C ALA A 330 18.04 12.57 -7.67
N PHE A 331 18.56 11.75 -6.78
CA PHE A 331 19.63 10.82 -7.12
C PHE A 331 19.59 9.58 -6.23
N PHE A 332 20.00 8.45 -6.80
CA PHE A 332 20.14 7.18 -6.11
C PHE A 332 21.63 6.91 -5.88
N VAL A 333 22.00 6.57 -4.65
CA VAL A 333 23.37 6.13 -4.35
C VAL A 333 23.35 4.62 -4.35
N SER A 334 24.01 3.97 -5.31
CA SER A 334 24.13 2.51 -5.39
C SER A 334 25.24 1.98 -4.48
N SER A 335 25.21 0.68 -4.18
CA SER A 335 26.24 -0.04 -3.40
C SER A 335 26.27 -1.52 -3.74
N GLY A 336 27.30 -2.23 -3.26
CA GLY A 336 27.54 -3.64 -3.56
C GLY A 336 28.23 -3.84 -4.91
N GLU A 337 28.42 -5.10 -5.27
CA GLU A 337 28.94 -5.43 -6.61
C GLU A 337 27.77 -5.40 -7.59
N GLU A 338 27.90 -4.65 -8.69
CA GLU A 338 26.87 -4.50 -9.73
C GLU A 338 26.70 -5.76 -10.61
N LEU A 339 27.05 -6.94 -10.09
CA LEU A 339 26.91 -8.21 -10.79
C LEU A 339 25.45 -8.65 -10.78
N GLU A 340 24.87 -8.91 -11.95
CA GLU A 340 23.46 -9.35 -12.11
C GLU A 340 23.10 -10.53 -11.20
N VAL A 341 24.01 -11.50 -11.03
CA VAL A 341 23.84 -12.70 -10.19
C VAL A 341 23.48 -12.35 -8.73
N LYS A 342 23.97 -11.22 -8.20
CA LYS A 342 23.65 -10.81 -6.81
C LYS A 342 22.20 -10.34 -6.66
N TYR A 343 21.55 -9.97 -7.75
CA TYR A 343 20.19 -9.44 -7.77
C TYR A 343 19.15 -10.45 -8.28
N GLU A 344 19.55 -11.65 -8.74
CA GLU A 344 18.63 -12.69 -9.21
C GLU A 344 17.51 -12.99 -8.20
N LYS A 345 17.85 -13.06 -6.91
CA LYS A 345 16.87 -13.29 -5.84
C LYS A 345 15.95 -12.10 -5.56
N ALA A 346 16.35 -10.91 -6.00
CA ALA A 346 15.58 -9.66 -5.94
C ALA A 346 15.04 -9.26 -7.33
N TYR A 347 15.00 -10.20 -8.28
CA TYR A 347 14.41 -10.01 -9.59
C TYR A 347 13.13 -10.84 -9.68
N SER A 348 12.01 -10.19 -9.96
CA SER A 348 10.68 -10.84 -9.90
C SER A 348 9.81 -10.64 -11.14
N VAL A 349 10.08 -9.61 -11.93
CA VAL A 349 9.33 -9.26 -13.15
C VAL A 349 10.25 -8.44 -14.06
N ASP A 350 10.06 -8.50 -15.37
CA ASP A 350 10.81 -7.62 -16.28
C ASP A 350 10.33 -6.16 -16.17
N PRO A 351 11.23 -5.19 -15.96
CA PRO A 351 10.85 -3.78 -15.91
C PRO A 351 10.38 -3.29 -17.27
N LYS A 352 9.29 -2.51 -17.28
CA LYS A 352 8.85 -1.72 -18.44
C LYS A 352 9.66 -0.44 -18.54
N SER A 353 9.66 0.19 -19.73
CA SER A 353 10.27 1.51 -19.90
C SER A 353 9.62 2.54 -18.98
N VAL A 354 10.45 3.31 -18.28
CA VAL A 354 10.01 4.40 -17.41
C VAL A 354 9.27 5.50 -18.16
N ASP A 355 9.41 5.60 -19.49
CA ASP A 355 8.61 6.52 -20.31
C ASP A 355 7.10 6.23 -20.24
N LEU A 356 6.73 5.00 -19.90
CA LEU A 356 5.33 4.58 -19.73
C LEU A 356 4.84 4.77 -18.29
N ILE A 357 5.67 5.26 -17.35
CA ILE A 357 5.35 5.22 -15.93
C ILE A 357 3.99 5.85 -15.60
N GLY A 358 3.68 7.02 -16.17
CA GLY A 358 2.40 7.69 -15.94
C GLY A 358 1.20 6.96 -16.51
N GLN A 359 1.39 6.07 -17.50
CA GLN A 359 0.35 5.19 -18.02
C GLN A 359 0.22 3.93 -17.15
N LEU A 360 1.35 3.35 -16.72
CA LEU A 360 1.40 2.15 -15.88
C LEU A 360 0.76 2.37 -14.50
N THR A 361 0.93 3.56 -13.92
CA THR A 361 0.41 3.92 -12.59
C THR A 361 -0.86 4.77 -12.64
N PHE A 362 -1.44 4.99 -13.83
CA PHE A 362 -2.58 5.90 -14.02
C PHE A 362 -3.81 5.54 -13.17
N HIS A 363 -4.01 4.24 -12.93
CA HIS A 363 -5.14 3.72 -12.16
C HIS A 363 -4.75 3.25 -10.75
N ALA A 364 -3.58 3.65 -10.25
CA ALA A 364 -3.16 3.28 -8.90
C ALA A 364 -4.18 3.74 -7.84
N GLY A 365 -4.40 2.89 -6.83
CA GLY A 365 -5.40 3.06 -5.79
C GLY A 365 -6.68 2.28 -6.04
N ALA A 366 -7.63 2.40 -5.12
CA ALA A 366 -8.94 1.78 -5.23
C ALA A 366 -9.73 2.36 -6.41
N LEU A 367 -10.25 1.46 -7.25
CA LEU A 367 -11.07 1.77 -8.40
C LEU A 367 -12.47 2.16 -7.91
N GLY A 368 -12.81 3.43 -8.10
CA GLY A 368 -14.12 3.97 -7.71
C GLY A 368 -15.30 3.47 -8.56
N VAL A 369 -16.52 3.70 -8.05
CA VAL A 369 -17.78 3.38 -8.74
C VAL A 369 -18.11 4.48 -9.76
N GLY A 370 -18.05 4.19 -11.06
CA GLY A 370 -18.57 5.09 -12.10
C GLY A 370 -17.67 6.29 -12.46
N GLY A 371 -16.35 6.20 -12.25
CA GLY A 371 -15.41 7.16 -12.83
C GLY A 371 -15.51 7.19 -14.37
N ARG A 372 -15.10 8.29 -15.02
CA ARG A 372 -15.28 8.54 -16.48
C ARG A 372 -14.92 7.36 -17.39
N ASP A 373 -13.96 6.53 -16.98
CA ASP A 373 -13.53 5.30 -17.67
C ASP A 373 -13.73 4.01 -16.85
N ASN A 374 -14.23 4.10 -15.61
CA ASN A 374 -14.48 3.00 -14.70
C ASN A 374 -15.99 2.73 -14.58
N ASN A 375 -16.61 2.33 -15.70
CA ASN A 375 -17.96 1.74 -15.70
C ASN A 375 -17.90 0.34 -15.05
N LEU A 376 -17.70 0.30 -13.73
CA LEU A 376 -17.92 -0.90 -12.94
C LEU A 376 -19.44 -1.10 -12.93
N GLY A 377 -19.92 -1.99 -13.81
CA GLY A 377 -21.34 -2.22 -14.03
C GLY A 377 -22.09 -2.38 -12.71
N LYS A 378 -23.16 -1.60 -12.54
CA LYS A 378 -24.09 -1.80 -11.41
C LYS A 378 -24.66 -3.21 -11.50
N TRP A 379 -24.74 -3.87 -10.35
CA TRP A 379 -25.40 -5.16 -10.24
C TRP A 379 -26.87 -4.99 -10.66
N GLY A 380 -27.23 -5.53 -11.81
CA GLY A 380 -28.61 -5.56 -12.28
C GLY A 380 -29.38 -6.55 -11.43
N THR A 381 -30.10 -6.07 -10.43
CA THR A 381 -31.24 -6.82 -9.90
C THR A 381 -32.27 -6.98 -11.02
N GLY A 382 -32.92 -8.13 -11.07
CA GLY A 382 -33.90 -8.49 -12.11
C GLY A 382 -35.03 -7.47 -12.30
N PRO A 383 -35.88 -7.67 -13.32
CA PRO A 383 -36.65 -6.61 -13.96
C PRO A 383 -37.73 -6.07 -13.02
N ASN A 384 -37.47 -4.92 -12.40
CA ASN A 384 -38.50 -3.99 -11.96
C ASN A 384 -37.92 -2.58 -11.96
N GLY A 385 -38.47 -1.75 -12.86
CA GLY A 385 -38.01 -0.40 -13.11
C GLY A 385 -38.13 0.51 -11.90
N GLY A 386 -37.01 1.15 -11.56
CA GLY A 386 -36.93 2.30 -10.66
C GLY A 386 -36.00 3.34 -11.27
N THR A 387 -36.56 4.52 -11.54
CA THR A 387 -35.93 5.69 -12.18
C THR A 387 -34.64 6.13 -11.46
N PRO A 388 -33.60 6.63 -12.16
CA PRO A 388 -32.38 7.08 -11.50
C PRO A 388 -32.60 8.41 -10.79
N GLY A 389 -32.48 8.42 -9.46
CA GLY A 389 -32.33 9.63 -8.67
C GLY A 389 -30.90 10.15 -8.77
N LEU A 390 -30.76 11.42 -9.15
CA LEU A 390 -29.51 12.18 -9.09
C LEU A 390 -29.14 12.37 -7.61
N GLY A 391 -28.10 11.67 -7.13
CA GLY A 391 -27.51 11.88 -5.82
C GLY A 391 -26.30 12.81 -5.96
N ASN A 392 -26.32 13.91 -5.20
CA ASN A 392 -25.26 14.90 -5.09
C ASN A 392 -23.94 14.26 -4.64
N ASN A 393 -22.84 14.73 -5.25
CA ASN A 393 -21.51 14.63 -4.67
C ASN A 393 -21.47 15.56 -3.45
N ASP A 394 -21.52 14.99 -2.26
CA ASP A 394 -21.08 15.69 -1.06
C ASP A 394 -19.60 15.34 -0.85
N ASP A 395 -18.74 16.33 -1.12
CA ASP A 395 -17.35 16.37 -0.67
C ASP A 395 -17.34 16.22 0.86
N TYR A 396 -16.81 15.10 1.35
CA TYR A 396 -16.53 14.94 2.78
C TYR A 396 -15.27 15.73 3.11
N SER A 397 -15.47 16.97 3.55
CA SER A 397 -14.42 17.81 4.13
C SER A 397 -14.02 17.33 5.53
N ASP A 398 -12.72 17.39 5.78
CA ASP A 398 -12.02 17.07 7.02
C ASP A 398 -12.58 17.78 8.26
N ASP A 399 -13.14 17.01 9.20
CA ASP A 399 -13.43 17.45 10.56
C ASP A 399 -12.88 16.43 11.56
N TYR A 400 -11.55 16.31 11.61
CA TYR A 400 -10.82 15.74 12.76
C TYR A 400 -9.60 16.59 13.10
N ALA A 401 -9.79 17.91 13.20
CA ALA A 401 -8.86 18.83 13.84
C ALA A 401 -9.50 19.42 15.11
N GLY A 402 -9.80 18.56 16.09
CA GLY A 402 -10.21 18.97 17.44
C GLY A 402 -8.99 19.05 18.36
N GLY A 403 -8.37 20.22 18.44
CA GLY A 403 -7.28 20.50 19.39
C GLY A 403 -7.81 20.84 20.77
N ASP A 404 -7.42 20.05 21.78
CA ASP A 404 -7.50 20.44 23.19
C ASP A 404 -6.11 20.89 23.66
N LEU A 405 -5.88 22.21 23.60
CA LEU A 405 -4.80 22.89 24.31
C LEU A 405 -5.33 23.34 25.68
N PRO A 406 -4.74 22.93 26.81
CA PRO A 406 -5.18 23.40 28.11
C PRO A 406 -4.80 24.87 28.33
N SER A 407 -5.81 25.67 28.66
CA SER A 407 -5.76 27.09 28.99
C SER A 407 -4.77 27.41 30.13
N SER A 408 -3.89 28.38 29.91
CA SER A 408 -3.05 29.00 30.94
C SER A 408 -3.90 29.80 31.94
N PRO A 409 -3.64 29.75 33.26
CA PRO A 409 -4.28 30.63 34.22
C PRO A 409 -3.49 31.93 34.39
N THR A 410 -4.19 33.05 34.22
CA THR A 410 -3.75 34.40 34.57
C THR A 410 -3.54 34.51 36.08
N ILE A 411 -2.30 34.76 36.52
CA ILE A 411 -1.97 35.05 37.92
C ILE A 411 -2.13 36.56 38.17
N LEU A 412 -3.08 36.90 39.03
CA LEU A 412 -3.27 38.21 39.62
C LEU A 412 -2.21 38.45 40.72
N LEU A 413 -1.47 39.55 40.60
CA LEU A 413 -0.59 40.08 41.62
C LEU A 413 -1.36 40.33 42.93
N ARG A 414 -0.90 39.70 44.03
CA ARG A 414 -0.98 40.29 45.38
C ARG A 414 0.32 40.05 46.14
N SER A 415 0.91 41.17 46.53
CA SER A 415 2.06 41.34 47.42
C SER A 415 1.80 40.82 48.84
N LEU A 416 2.78 40.13 49.46
CA LEU A 416 3.29 40.45 50.81
C LEU A 416 4.53 39.58 51.18
N SER A 417 5.67 40.27 51.38
CA SER A 417 6.78 40.10 52.35
C SER A 417 7.40 38.73 52.73
N LEU A 418 8.74 38.70 52.56
CA LEU A 418 9.81 38.31 53.51
C LEU A 418 9.66 37.01 54.33
N PHE A 419 10.61 36.07 54.17
CA PHE A 419 11.74 35.91 55.11
C PHE A 419 12.78 34.90 54.59
N VAL A 420 14.04 35.20 54.89
CA VAL A 420 15.29 34.50 54.59
C VAL A 420 15.47 33.30 55.53
N ALA A 421 16.00 32.17 55.04
CA ALA A 421 16.97 31.35 55.79
C ALA A 421 17.70 30.34 54.88
N ILE A 422 19.00 30.57 54.77
CA ILE A 422 20.06 29.65 54.33
C ILE A 422 20.20 28.53 55.36
N SER A 423 20.45 27.28 54.93
CA SER A 423 21.32 26.33 55.66
C SER A 423 21.73 25.15 54.77
N CYS A 424 23.02 25.09 54.48
CA CYS A 424 23.77 23.88 54.15
C CYS A 424 23.60 22.82 55.27
N LEU A 425 23.61 21.53 54.94
CA LEU A 425 24.73 20.63 55.26
C LEU A 425 24.46 19.19 54.77
N THR A 426 25.52 18.66 54.19
CA THR A 426 25.92 17.28 53.94
C THR A 426 25.67 16.23 55.03
N PHE A 427 25.58 14.97 54.56
CA PHE A 427 26.25 13.72 55.03
C PHE A 427 25.39 12.55 55.55
N MET A 428 25.75 11.36 55.00
CA MET A 428 25.55 9.97 55.44
C MET A 428 24.16 9.36 55.19
N LEU A 429 24.00 8.21 54.51
CA LEU A 429 24.83 7.00 54.35
C LEU A 429 24.85 6.49 52.90
#